data_AF-A0A6P7HC18-F1
#
_entry.id   AF-A0A6P7HC18-F1
#
_cell.length_a   1.000
_cell.length_b   1.000
_cell.length_c   1.000
_cell.angle_alpha   90.00
_cell.angle_beta   90.00
_cell.angle_gamma   90.00
#
_symmetry.space_group_name_H-M   'P 1'
#
loop_
_entity.id
_entity.type
_entity.pdbx_description
1 polymer ?
#
loop_
_entity_poly.entity_id
_entity_poly.type
_entity_poly.pdbx_seq_one_letter_code
_entity_poly.pdbx_strand_id
1 'polypeptide(L)'
;MQEKSQVEDIYQATIHLREYMKNIRCGYQKKEEPLYTYENIFEFRSLGIKIKKTNKDTCATCDKFAMVIKNSSEQDKQRLRDELKVHQTEAEAAYEAKRRDKEKSATDPCTLVYTFDLQQCLPTPDIKTSVAFYKRQLLTFNFTMRRCDDKQCFCYIWHQVIAGRGANQIAS
;
A
#
# COMPACT_ATOMS: atom_id res chain seq x y z
N MET A 1 -7.66 -26.20 30.28
CA MET A 1 -8.88 -25.52 30.77
C MET A 1 -8.94 -24.04 30.37
N GLN A 2 -7.79 -23.37 30.14
CA GLN A 2 -7.72 -21.96 29.69
C GLN A 2 -8.10 -21.71 28.21
N GLU A 3 -7.80 -22.62 27.28
CA GLU A 3 -8.09 -22.41 25.85
C GLU A 3 -9.58 -22.37 25.49
N LYS A 4 -10.42 -23.15 26.18
CA LYS A 4 -11.88 -23.13 25.95
C LYS A 4 -12.53 -21.81 26.39
N SER A 5 -11.94 -21.11 27.36
CA SER A 5 -12.42 -19.80 27.82
C SER A 5 -12.23 -18.74 26.74
N GLN A 6 -11.03 -18.64 26.16
CA GLN A 6 -10.72 -17.61 25.17
C GLN A 6 -11.49 -17.76 23.86
N VAL A 7 -11.76 -19.00 23.44
CA VAL A 7 -12.55 -19.26 22.23
C VAL A 7 -14.01 -18.85 22.43
N GLU A 8 -14.58 -19.12 23.61
CA GLU A 8 -15.92 -18.69 23.97
C GLU A 8 -16.02 -17.16 24.04
N ASP A 9 -15.03 -16.49 24.63
CA ASP A 9 -14.97 -15.02 24.71
C ASP A 9 -14.92 -14.37 23.32
N ILE A 10 -14.15 -14.94 22.39
CA ILE A 10 -14.09 -14.46 20.99
C ILE A 10 -15.43 -14.70 20.28
N TYR A 11 -16.08 -15.84 20.53
CA TYR A 11 -17.36 -16.17 19.93
C TYR A 11 -18.47 -15.23 20.41
N GLN A 12 -18.53 -14.95 21.71
CA GLN A 12 -19.48 -14.00 22.30
C GLN A 12 -19.25 -12.57 21.81
N ALA A 13 -17.99 -12.13 21.69
CA ALA A 13 -17.66 -10.83 21.11
C ALA A 13 -18.12 -10.72 19.64
N THR A 14 -18.03 -11.82 18.88
CA THR A 14 -18.48 -11.87 17.48
C THR A 14 -20.01 -11.78 17.35
N ILE A 15 -20.76 -12.41 18.26
CA ILE A 15 -22.23 -12.34 18.31
C ILE A 15 -22.68 -10.91 18.65
N HIS A 16 -22.09 -10.30 19.69
CA HIS A 16 -22.40 -8.94 20.09
C HIS A 16 -22.14 -7.91 18.98
N LEU A 17 -21.01 -8.04 18.28
CA LEU A 17 -20.71 -7.21 17.10
C LEU A 17 -21.76 -7.39 15.99
N ARG A 18 -22.24 -8.61 15.76
CA ARG A 18 -23.24 -8.91 14.72
C ARG A 18 -24.61 -8.31 15.04
N GLU A 19 -25.03 -8.35 16.30
CA GLU A 19 -26.29 -7.76 16.76
C GLU A 19 -26.24 -6.23 16.75
N TYR A 20 -25.13 -5.64 17.18
CA TYR A 20 -24.91 -4.20 17.11
C TYR A 20 -24.92 -3.69 15.66
N MET A 21 -24.29 -4.42 14.73
CA MET A 21 -24.28 -4.09 13.30
C MET A 21 -25.67 -4.23 12.63
N LYS A 22 -26.57 -5.08 13.16
CA LYS A 22 -27.98 -5.15 12.70
C LYS A 22 -28.76 -3.90 13.08
N ASN A 23 -28.48 -3.31 14.25
CA ASN A 23 -29.17 -2.11 14.75
C ASN A 23 -28.77 -0.82 14.01
N ILE A 24 -27.68 -0.83 13.24
CA ILE A 24 -27.23 0.32 12.43
C ILE A 24 -27.97 0.41 11.07
N ARG A 25 -28.69 -0.64 10.63
CA ARG A 25 -29.34 -0.69 9.31
C ARG A 25 -30.63 0.14 9.15
N CYS A 26 -31.11 0.82 10.19
CA CYS A 26 -32.34 1.60 10.09
C CYS A 26 -32.16 3.01 10.68
N GLY A 27 -31.83 3.97 9.82
CA GLY A 27 -31.82 5.40 10.15
C GLY A 27 -30.63 6.13 9.56
N TYR A 28 -30.70 6.48 8.27
CA TYR A 28 -29.73 7.36 7.64
C TYR A 28 -29.87 8.77 8.22
N GLN A 29 -29.16 9.05 9.29
CA GLN A 29 -28.78 10.40 9.69
C GLN A 29 -27.26 10.44 9.77
N LYS A 30 -26.68 11.30 8.94
CA LYS A 30 -25.25 11.57 8.82
C LYS A 30 -24.76 12.23 10.12
N LYS A 31 -24.62 11.47 11.20
CA LYS A 31 -23.76 11.83 12.32
C LYS A 31 -22.33 11.52 11.88
N GLU A 32 -21.40 12.44 12.16
CA GLU A 32 -19.98 12.16 12.05
C GLU A 32 -19.69 10.88 12.85
N GLU A 33 -19.52 9.77 12.14
CA GLU A 33 -19.21 8.49 12.78
C GLU A 33 -17.85 8.66 13.45
N PRO A 34 -17.72 8.45 14.77
CA PRO A 34 -16.41 8.30 15.35
C PRO A 34 -15.79 7.12 14.61
N LEU A 35 -14.65 7.37 13.94
CA LEU A 35 -13.90 6.34 13.25
C LEU A 35 -13.53 5.27 14.31
N TYR A 36 -14.34 4.22 14.42
CA TYR A 36 -14.08 3.09 15.32
C TYR A 36 -12.94 2.29 14.72
N THR A 37 -11.73 2.83 14.84
CA THR A 37 -10.51 2.07 14.62
C THR A 37 -10.46 0.97 15.68
N TYR A 38 -9.90 -0.19 15.33
CA TYR A 38 -9.71 -1.31 16.27
C TYR A 38 -9.02 -0.88 17.59
N GLU A 39 -8.29 0.24 17.57
CA GLU A 39 -7.62 0.88 18.71
C GLU A 39 -8.58 1.41 19.82
N ASN A 40 -9.84 1.64 19.47
CA ASN A 40 -10.88 2.15 20.37
C ASN A 40 -11.84 1.07 20.88
N ILE A 41 -11.64 -0.18 20.46
CA ILE A 41 -12.44 -1.32 20.93
C ILE A 41 -11.95 -1.69 22.34
N PHE A 42 -12.85 -1.63 23.32
CA PHE A 42 -12.59 -1.80 24.76
C PHE A 42 -11.88 -3.13 25.06
N GLU A 43 -12.25 -4.18 24.34
CA GLU A 43 -11.74 -5.54 24.45
C GLU A 43 -10.24 -5.63 24.13
N PHE A 44 -9.74 -4.88 23.14
CA PHE A 44 -8.31 -4.84 22.85
C PHE A 44 -7.51 -4.18 23.98
N ARG A 45 -8.09 -3.15 24.62
CA ARG A 45 -7.47 -2.45 25.74
C ARG A 45 -7.47 -3.31 27.01
N SER A 46 -8.56 -4.01 27.30
CA SER A 46 -8.66 -4.90 28.46
C SER A 46 -7.73 -6.12 28.35
N LEU A 47 -7.47 -6.59 27.13
CA LEU A 47 -6.50 -7.67 26.85
C LEU A 47 -5.04 -7.19 26.77
N GLY A 48 -4.78 -5.89 26.92
CA GLY A 48 -3.43 -5.31 26.82
C GLY A 48 -2.84 -5.35 25.41
N ILE A 49 -3.66 -5.56 24.37
CA ILE A 49 -3.22 -5.68 22.99
C ILE A 49 -3.04 -4.28 22.39
N LYS A 50 -1.79 -3.87 22.19
CA LYS A 50 -1.45 -2.60 21.54
C LYS A 50 -1.46 -2.76 20.02
N ILE A 51 -2.44 -2.14 19.37
CA ILE A 51 -2.47 -2.03 17.91
C ILE A 51 -1.52 -0.91 17.49
N LYS A 52 -0.52 -1.26 16.68
CA LYS A 52 0.44 -0.29 16.16
C LYS A 52 -0.08 0.28 14.86
N LYS A 53 0.11 1.59 14.68
CA LYS A 53 -0.10 2.24 13.41
C LYS A 53 0.84 1.63 12.37
N THR A 54 0.28 1.11 11.29
CA THR A 54 1.05 0.57 10.17
C THR A 54 1.61 1.72 9.34
N ASN A 55 2.90 1.64 9.00
CA ASN A 55 3.47 2.52 7.99
C ASN A 55 2.89 2.14 6.62
N LYS A 56 2.66 3.14 5.77
CA LYS A 56 2.27 2.95 4.37
C LYS A 56 3.50 3.16 3.49
N ASP A 57 3.52 2.53 2.33
CA ASP A 57 4.57 2.67 1.31
C ASP A 57 5.99 2.29 1.80
N THR A 58 6.08 1.21 2.58
CA THR A 58 7.36 0.65 3.03
C THR A 58 7.98 -0.30 2.01
N CYS A 59 9.31 -0.40 2.01
CA CYS A 59 10.03 -1.36 1.18
C CYS A 59 9.85 -2.78 1.73
N ALA A 60 9.22 -3.67 0.95
CA ALA A 60 8.98 -5.06 1.33
C ALA A 60 10.26 -5.83 1.70
N THR A 61 11.38 -5.53 1.01
CA THR A 61 12.69 -6.14 1.31
C THR A 61 13.21 -5.68 2.68
N CYS A 62 13.13 -4.38 2.97
CA CYS A 62 13.50 -3.85 4.29
C CYS A 62 12.60 -4.43 5.40
N ASP A 63 11.30 -4.52 5.17
CA ASP A 63 10.35 -5.09 6.13
C ASP A 63 10.66 -6.57 6.41
N LYS A 64 10.98 -7.34 5.37
CA LYS A 64 11.43 -8.72 5.49
C LYS A 64 12.70 -8.81 6.33
N PHE A 65 13.73 -8.03 6.03
CA PHE A 65 14.97 -8.04 6.81
C PHE A 65 14.72 -7.64 8.27
N ALA A 66 13.93 -6.59 8.51
CA ALA A 66 13.58 -6.14 9.87
C ALA A 66 12.90 -7.26 10.68
N MET A 67 11.98 -8.00 10.05
CA MET A 67 11.30 -9.13 10.68
C MET A 67 12.26 -10.30 10.97
N VAL A 68 13.10 -10.68 10.01
CA VAL A 68 14.02 -11.82 10.14
C VAL A 68 15.10 -11.51 11.18
N ILE A 69 15.74 -10.33 11.12
CA ILE A 69 16.75 -9.89 12.09
C ILE A 69 16.21 -9.95 13.53
N LYS A 70 14.93 -9.60 13.73
CA LYS A 70 14.32 -9.64 15.06
C LYS A 70 14.21 -11.07 15.63
N ASN A 71 14.08 -12.08 14.78
CA ASN A 71 13.83 -13.47 15.16
C ASN A 71 15.02 -14.42 14.93
N SER A 72 16.17 -13.92 14.47
CA SER A 72 17.37 -14.72 14.19
C SER A 72 18.34 -14.82 15.38
N SER A 73 19.32 -15.73 15.28
CA SER A 73 20.44 -15.85 16.22
C SER A 73 21.41 -14.66 16.13
N GLU A 74 22.22 -14.39 17.15
CA GLU A 74 23.15 -13.24 17.13
C GLU A 74 24.17 -13.31 16.00
N GLN A 75 24.63 -14.52 15.61
CA GLN A 75 25.54 -14.70 14.48
C GLN A 75 24.88 -14.36 13.13
N ASP A 76 23.61 -14.75 12.94
CA ASP A 76 22.87 -14.48 11.70
C ASP A 76 22.45 -13.01 11.57
N LYS A 77 22.19 -12.33 12.71
CA LYS A 77 21.78 -10.92 12.73
C LYS A 77 22.80 -10.02 12.05
N GLN A 78 24.10 -10.27 12.26
CA GLN A 78 25.14 -9.43 11.68
C GLN A 78 25.15 -9.54 10.15
N ARG A 79 25.15 -10.77 9.62
CA ARG A 79 25.08 -11.02 8.16
C ARG A 79 23.85 -10.35 7.52
N LEU A 80 22.68 -10.51 8.13
CA LEU A 80 21.44 -9.92 7.63
C LEU A 80 21.44 -8.38 7.67
N ARG A 81 22.10 -7.77 8.66
CA ARG A 81 22.28 -6.32 8.72
C ARG A 81 23.20 -5.83 7.62
N ASP A 82 24.26 -6.58 7.31
CA ASP A 82 25.18 -6.24 6.24
C ASP A 82 24.48 -6.33 4.86
N GLU A 83 23.68 -7.37 4.63
CA GLU A 83 22.84 -7.50 3.42
C GLU A 83 21.81 -6.36 3.31
N LEU A 84 21.15 -6.00 4.41
CA LEU A 84 20.22 -4.86 4.44
C LEU A 84 20.95 -3.55 4.12
N LYS A 85 22.16 -3.36 4.63
CA LYS A 85 22.98 -2.18 4.37
C LYS A 85 23.36 -2.08 2.89
N VAL A 86 23.69 -3.20 2.24
CA VAL A 86 23.94 -3.23 0.79
C VAL A 86 22.70 -2.78 0.03
N HIS A 87 21.53 -3.36 0.32
CA HIS A 87 20.26 -2.97 -0.31
C HIS A 87 19.96 -1.47 -0.16
N GLN A 88 20.15 -0.91 1.04
CA GLN A 88 19.95 0.52 1.29
C GLN A 88 20.97 1.40 0.56
N THR A 89 22.23 0.96 0.49
CA THR A 89 23.30 1.68 -0.23
C THR A 89 23.02 1.71 -1.73
N GLU A 90 22.56 0.60 -2.31
CA GLU A 90 22.15 0.53 -3.71
C GLU A 90 20.95 1.44 -4.01
N ALA A 91 19.95 1.45 -3.13
CA ALA A 91 18.80 2.35 -3.24
C ALA A 91 19.23 3.82 -3.20
N GLU A 92 20.09 4.19 -2.26
CA GLU A 92 20.64 5.55 -2.16
C GLU A 92 21.43 5.91 -3.43
N ALA A 93 22.28 5.01 -3.93
CA ALA A 93 23.03 5.22 -5.16
C ALA A 93 22.12 5.49 -6.37
N ALA A 94 20.97 4.81 -6.46
CA ALA A 94 19.97 5.07 -7.51
C ALA A 94 19.29 6.44 -7.35
N TYR A 95 18.94 6.85 -6.12
CA TYR A 95 18.42 8.19 -5.85
C TYR A 95 19.42 9.30 -6.19
N GLU A 96 20.68 9.09 -5.83
CA GLU A 96 21.80 9.97 -6.16
C GLU A 96 22.02 10.10 -7.66
N ALA A 97 21.99 8.98 -8.40
CA ALA A 97 22.10 9.00 -9.86
C ALA A 97 20.97 9.82 -10.49
N LYS A 98 19.72 9.56 -10.08
CA LYS A 98 18.56 10.33 -10.53
C LYS A 98 18.68 11.83 -10.22
N ARG A 99 19.21 12.19 -9.04
CA ARG A 99 19.42 13.59 -8.67
C ARG A 99 20.44 14.27 -9.58
N ARG A 100 21.58 13.63 -9.83
CA ARG A 100 22.60 14.12 -10.76
C ARG A 100 22.06 14.31 -12.17
N ASP A 101 21.30 13.33 -12.68
CA ASP A 101 20.70 13.43 -14.01
C ASP A 101 19.74 14.61 -14.11
N LYS A 102 18.91 14.80 -13.08
CA LYS A 102 17.99 15.94 -13.01
C LYS A 102 18.73 17.28 -13.00
N GLU A 103 19.78 17.41 -12.19
CA GLU A 103 20.62 18.61 -12.15
C GLU A 103 21.27 18.88 -13.51
N LYS A 104 21.79 17.83 -14.17
CA LYS A 104 22.37 17.93 -15.52
C LYS A 104 21.35 18.42 -16.55
N SER A 105 20.14 17.85 -16.56
CA SER A 105 19.08 18.24 -17.50
C SER A 105 18.60 19.69 -17.32
N ALA A 106 18.81 20.29 -16.15
CA ALA A 106 18.47 21.69 -15.91
C ALA A 106 19.44 22.67 -16.59
N THR A 107 20.68 22.24 -16.85
CA THR A 107 21.74 23.08 -17.44
C THR A 107 22.07 22.71 -18.88
N ASP A 108 21.84 21.46 -19.28
CA ASP A 108 22.19 20.93 -20.59
C ASP A 108 20.92 20.71 -21.46
N PRO A 109 20.70 21.53 -22.51
CA PRO A 109 19.53 21.40 -23.38
C PRO A 109 19.52 20.11 -24.21
N CYS A 110 20.64 19.38 -24.27
CA CYS A 110 20.74 18.09 -24.96
C CYS A 110 20.34 16.90 -24.09
N THR A 111 20.05 17.11 -22.80
CA THR A 111 19.68 16.04 -21.85
C THR A 111 18.27 16.25 -21.33
N LEU A 112 17.39 15.25 -21.51
CA LEU A 112 16.04 15.24 -20.92
C LEU A 112 15.91 14.10 -19.91
N VAL A 113 15.28 14.39 -18.77
CA VAL A 113 15.04 13.40 -17.72
C VAL A 113 13.55 13.24 -17.48
N TYR A 114 13.08 12.02 -17.64
CA TYR A 114 11.68 11.65 -17.39
C TYR A 114 11.59 10.64 -16.26
N THR A 115 10.52 10.77 -15.47
CA THR A 115 10.09 9.76 -14.51
C THR A 115 8.71 9.28 -14.91
N PHE A 116 8.53 7.97 -14.89
CA PHE A 116 7.27 7.32 -15.28
C PHE A 116 6.68 6.63 -14.06
N ASP A 117 5.36 6.67 -13.95
CA ASP A 117 4.60 5.91 -12.96
C ASP A 117 3.35 5.33 -13.62
N LEU A 118 2.95 4.13 -13.20
CA LEU A 118 1.71 3.51 -13.66
C LEU A 118 0.79 3.35 -12.45
N GLN A 119 -0.31 4.09 -12.47
CA GLN A 119 -1.28 4.06 -11.38
C GLN A 119 -1.91 2.67 -11.22
N GLN A 120 -2.42 2.39 -10.02
CA GLN A 120 -3.31 1.25 -9.79
C GLN A 120 -4.43 1.20 -10.84
N CYS A 121 -4.76 -0.01 -11.30
CA CYS A 121 -5.81 -0.24 -12.30
C CYS A 121 -7.16 0.30 -11.81
N LEU A 122 -7.82 1.08 -12.65
CA LEU A 122 -9.07 1.76 -12.33
C LEU A 122 -10.26 0.94 -12.85
N PRO A 123 -11.14 0.42 -11.99
CA PRO A 123 -12.35 -0.26 -12.45
C PRO A 123 -13.28 0.74 -13.13
N THR A 124 -13.74 0.40 -14.33
CA THR A 124 -14.56 1.27 -15.18
C THR A 124 -15.81 0.51 -15.67
N PRO A 125 -17.03 1.02 -15.47
CA PRO A 125 -17.37 2.20 -14.67
C PRO A 125 -17.12 1.97 -13.18
N ASP A 126 -17.03 3.06 -12.42
CA ASP A 126 -16.91 3.02 -10.96
C ASP A 126 -18.25 2.62 -10.33
N ILE A 127 -18.39 1.32 -10.02
CA ILE A 127 -19.60 0.74 -9.44
C ILE A 127 -19.39 0.55 -7.93
N LYS A 128 -20.21 1.23 -7.12
CA LYS A 128 -20.14 1.17 -5.64
C LYS A 128 -20.84 -0.05 -5.03
N THR A 129 -21.69 -0.74 -5.77
CA THR A 129 -22.43 -1.90 -5.26
C THR A 129 -21.52 -3.12 -5.12
N SER A 130 -21.72 -3.92 -4.06
CA SER A 130 -20.95 -5.15 -3.82
C SER A 130 -21.06 -6.17 -4.96
N VAL A 131 -22.12 -6.11 -5.77
CA VAL A 131 -22.29 -6.96 -6.96
C VAL A 131 -21.11 -6.83 -7.93
N ALA A 132 -20.48 -5.65 -8.01
CA ALA A 132 -19.35 -5.39 -8.90
C ALA A 132 -18.15 -6.29 -8.61
N PHE A 133 -17.95 -6.69 -7.35
CA PHE A 133 -16.89 -7.62 -6.97
C PHE A 133 -17.04 -9.00 -7.61
N TYR A 134 -18.28 -9.43 -7.86
CA TYR A 134 -18.60 -10.72 -8.48
C TYR A 134 -18.72 -10.64 -10.00
N LYS A 135 -18.42 -9.47 -10.59
CA LYS A 135 -18.48 -9.25 -12.05
C LYS A 135 -17.09 -8.87 -12.56
N ARG A 136 -16.83 -9.18 -13.82
CA ARG A 136 -15.58 -8.75 -14.47
C ARG A 136 -15.70 -7.26 -14.79
N GLN A 137 -14.93 -6.44 -14.08
CA GLN A 137 -14.81 -5.00 -14.34
C GLN A 137 -13.85 -4.76 -15.51
N LEU A 138 -14.15 -3.78 -16.35
CA LEU A 138 -13.20 -3.29 -17.35
C LEU A 138 -12.14 -2.44 -16.63
N LEU A 139 -10.86 -2.73 -16.85
CA LEU A 139 -9.78 -1.95 -16.27
C LEU A 139 -9.35 -0.83 -17.20
N THR A 140 -9.24 0.36 -16.64
CA THR A 140 -8.60 1.53 -17.24
C THR A 140 -7.25 1.74 -16.59
N PHE A 141 -6.25 2.03 -17.40
CA PHE A 141 -4.87 2.29 -16.99
C PHE A 141 -4.57 3.77 -17.15
N ASN A 142 -3.77 4.31 -16.24
CA ASN A 142 -3.28 5.68 -16.29
C ASN A 142 -1.74 5.65 -16.16
N PHE A 143 -1.06 5.89 -17.27
CA PHE A 143 0.39 6.01 -17.32
C PHE A 143 0.78 7.48 -17.23
N THR A 144 1.56 7.81 -16.21
CA THR A 144 1.99 9.16 -15.93
C THR A 144 3.45 9.31 -16.32
N MET A 145 3.73 10.27 -17.17
CA MET A 145 5.09 10.65 -17.57
C MET A 145 5.35 12.07 -17.11
N ARG A 146 6.32 12.22 -16.21
CA ARG A 146 6.70 13.52 -15.67
C ARG A 146 8.09 13.89 -16.15
N ARG A 147 8.19 15.06 -16.75
CA ARG A 147 9.43 15.72 -17.13
C ARG A 147 10.03 16.40 -15.90
N CYS A 148 11.28 16.08 -15.58
CA CYS A 148 11.90 16.46 -14.31
C CYS A 148 12.42 17.91 -14.27
N ASP A 149 12.79 18.47 -15.41
CA ASP A 149 13.36 19.81 -15.56
C ASP A 149 12.30 20.91 -15.45
N ASP A 150 11.20 20.82 -16.19
CA ASP A 150 10.15 21.85 -16.23
C ASP A 150 8.88 21.48 -15.44
N LYS A 151 8.88 20.30 -14.81
CA LYS A 151 7.77 19.74 -14.02
C LYS A 151 6.49 19.49 -14.83
N GLN A 152 6.55 19.44 -16.16
CA GLN A 152 5.41 19.03 -16.98
C GLN A 152 5.04 17.57 -16.70
N CYS A 153 3.74 17.29 -16.73
CA CYS A 153 3.19 15.98 -16.42
C CYS A 153 2.17 15.60 -17.50
N PHE A 154 2.35 14.43 -18.10
CA PHE A 154 1.49 13.88 -19.14
C PHE A 154 0.81 12.64 -18.59
N CYS A 155 -0.52 12.55 -18.74
CA CYS A 155 -1.31 11.37 -18.37
C CYS A 155 -1.83 10.71 -19.64
N TYR A 156 -1.47 9.44 -19.83
CA TYR A 156 -1.93 8.62 -20.93
C TYR A 156 -2.92 7.58 -20.40
N ILE A 157 -4.17 7.67 -20.83
CA ILE A 157 -5.26 6.85 -20.33
C ILE A 157 -5.78 5.96 -21.44
N TRP A 158 -5.87 4.66 -21.17
CA TRP A 158 -6.50 3.68 -22.07
C TRP A 158 -7.14 2.55 -21.28
N HIS A 159 -8.10 1.86 -21.88
CA HIS A 159 -8.69 0.66 -21.28
C HIS A 159 -8.03 -0.62 -21.80
N GLN A 160 -8.13 -1.69 -21.02
CA GLN A 160 -7.47 -2.98 -21.27
C GLN A 160 -7.78 -3.67 -22.61
N VAL A 161 -8.80 -3.20 -23.34
CA VAL A 161 -9.16 -3.75 -24.67
C VAL A 161 -8.33 -3.09 -25.78
N ILE A 162 -7.84 -1.86 -25.56
CA ILE A 162 -6.94 -1.17 -26.51
C ILE A 162 -5.55 -1.77 -26.43
N ALA A 163 -4.99 -1.84 -25.23
CA ALA A 163 -3.64 -2.33 -24.98
C ALA A 163 -3.47 -2.82 -23.54
N GLY A 164 -2.48 -3.69 -23.35
CA GLY A 164 -2.03 -4.11 -22.02
C GLY A 164 -1.23 -3.03 -21.30
N ARG A 165 -0.64 -3.41 -20.15
CA ARG A 165 0.20 -2.53 -19.31
C ARG A 165 1.61 -3.07 -19.09
N GLY A 166 2.02 -4.07 -19.86
CA GLY A 166 3.36 -4.64 -19.76
C GLY A 166 4.40 -3.71 -20.37
N ALA A 167 5.67 -3.93 -20.04
CA ALA A 167 6.77 -3.10 -20.52
C ALA A 167 6.78 -2.97 -22.06
N ASN A 168 6.54 -4.06 -22.78
CA ASN A 168 6.49 -4.05 -24.25
C ASN A 168 5.31 -3.20 -24.78
N GLN A 169 4.17 -3.14 -24.09
CA GLN A 169 3.05 -2.30 -24.53
C GLN A 169 3.27 -0.82 -24.22
N ILE A 170 4.17 -0.49 -23.28
CA ILE A 170 4.43 0.89 -22.85
C ILE A 170 5.65 1.48 -23.57
N ALA A 171 6.67 0.67 -23.85
CA ALA A 171 7.99 1.13 -24.28
C ALA A 171 8.43 0.66 -25.68
N SER A 172 7.62 -0.13 -26.40
CA SER A 172 7.94 -0.62 -27.75
C SER A 172 7.11 0.05 -28.83
#